data_AF-A0A962FN98-F1
#
_entry.id   AF-A0A962FN98-F1
#
_cell.length_a   1.000
_cell.length_b   1.000
_cell.length_c   1.000
_cell.angle_alpha   90.00
_cell.angle_beta   90.00
_cell.angle_gamma   90.00
#
_symmetry.space_group_name_H-M   'P 1'
#
loop_
_entity.id
_entity.type
_entity.pdbx_description
1 polymer ?
#
loop_
_entity_poly.entity_id
_entity_poly.type
_entity_poly.pdbx_seq_one_letter_code
_entity_poly.pdbx_strand_id
1 'polypeptide(L)'
;MARSQVRLFVIAGEHSGDALGGKLMAAINARRKGSVRYLGVGGDAMEAQGLVSQFPLDDVAVMGPLAILKRLPRILRRVYQTVDAVIASEPDALVIID
;
A
#
# COMPACT_ATOMS: atom_id res chain seq x y z
N MET A 1 20.85 6.77 -17.50
CA MET A 1 20.37 7.93 -16.71
C MET A 1 19.35 7.42 -15.71
N ALA A 2 19.49 7.71 -14.41
CA ALA A 2 18.51 7.29 -13.41
C ALA A 2 17.18 8.05 -13.66
N ARG A 3 16.05 7.34 -13.66
CA ARG A 3 14.70 7.94 -13.77
C ARG A 3 14.54 9.03 -12.71
N SER A 4 14.14 10.24 -13.13
CA SER A 4 13.90 11.41 -12.27
C SER A 4 12.72 11.23 -11.30
N GLN A 5 11.81 10.32 -11.64
CA GLN A 5 10.70 9.89 -10.79
C GLN A 5 10.58 8.37 -10.81
N VAL A 6 10.37 7.75 -9.64
CA VAL A 6 10.04 6.32 -9.53
C VAL A 6 8.63 6.18 -8.94
N ARG A 7 7.87 5.26 -9.51
CA ARG A 7 6.53 4.88 -9.08
C ARG A 7 6.62 3.60 -8.28
N LEU A 8 6.35 3.69 -6.99
CA LEU A 8 6.29 2.51 -6.11
C LEU A 8 4.83 2.24 -5.77
N PHE A 9 4.45 0.98 -5.90
CA PHE A 9 3.19 0.51 -5.38
C PHE A 9 3.44 -0.23 -4.07
N VAL A 10 2.82 0.20 -2.97
CA VAL A 10 3.08 -0.33 -1.63
C VAL A 10 1.77 -0.81 -1.00
N ILE A 11 1.76 -2.03 -0.48
CA ILE A 11 0.57 -2.67 0.09
C ILE A 11 0.88 -3.11 1.52
N ALA A 12 0.06 -2.69 2.48
CA ALA A 12 -0.05 -3.26 3.81
C ALA A 12 -1.42 -3.94 3.98
N GLY A 13 -1.44 -5.10 4.62
CA GLY A 13 -2.68 -5.84 4.93
C GLY A 13 -3.25 -5.54 6.32
N GLU A 14 -2.43 -4.99 7.22
CA GLU A 14 -2.76 -4.73 8.62
C GLU A 14 -2.01 -3.50 9.17
N HIS A 15 -2.41 -3.02 10.35
CA HIS A 15 -1.81 -1.83 10.97
C HIS A 15 -0.31 -2.01 11.31
N SER A 16 0.13 -3.24 11.61
CA SER A 16 1.56 -3.56 11.78
C SER A 16 2.33 -3.29 10.48
N GLY A 17 1.81 -3.77 9.37
CA GLY A 17 2.35 -3.53 8.03
C GLY A 17 2.36 -2.04 7.67
N ASP A 18 1.33 -1.27 8.03
CA ASP A 18 1.31 0.18 7.84
C ASP A 18 2.46 0.88 8.58
N ALA A 19 2.69 0.53 9.86
CA ALA A 19 3.77 1.09 10.64
C ALA A 19 5.16 0.77 10.06
N LEU A 20 5.34 -0.44 9.52
CA LEU A 20 6.57 -0.83 8.81
C LEU A 20 6.71 -0.10 7.48
N GLY A 21 5.62 0.03 6.72
CA GLY A 21 5.55 0.75 5.47
C GLY A 21 5.88 2.22 5.61
N GLY A 22 5.36 2.90 6.62
CA GLY A 22 5.69 4.29 6.92
C GLY A 22 7.20 4.47 7.18
N LYS A 23 7.82 3.58 7.96
CA LYS A 23 9.28 3.61 8.21
C LYS A 23 10.09 3.37 6.94
N LEU A 24 9.67 2.41 6.10
CA LEU A 24 10.29 2.13 4.82
C LEU A 24 10.22 3.33 3.88
N MET A 25 9.03 3.91 3.72
CA MET A 25 8.80 5.09 2.88
C MET A 25 9.62 6.29 3.36
N ALA A 26 9.66 6.54 4.67
CA ALA A 26 10.50 7.58 5.25
C ALA A 26 11.98 7.38 4.92
N ALA A 27 12.50 6.15 5.05
CA ALA A 27 13.88 5.83 4.71
C ALA A 27 14.19 5.99 3.21
N ILE A 28 13.25 5.65 2.34
CA ILE A 28 13.37 5.86 0.88
C ILE A 28 13.42 7.36 0.58
N ASN A 29 12.48 8.14 1.12
CA ASN A 29 12.41 9.59 0.95
C ASN A 29 13.70 10.28 1.42
N ALA A 30 14.29 9.84 2.53
CA ALA A 30 15.52 10.40 3.06
C ALA A 30 16.77 10.11 2.21
N ARG A 31 16.81 8.95 1.52
CA ARG A 31 18.00 8.52 0.76
C ARG A 31 17.98 8.91 -0.71
N ARG A 32 16.80 9.14 -1.28
CA ARG A 32 16.63 9.31 -2.72
C ARG A 32 16.74 10.78 -3.11
N LYS A 33 17.59 11.07 -4.10
CA LYS A 33 17.76 12.41 -4.68
C LYS A 33 16.66 12.82 -5.68
N GLY A 34 15.75 11.91 -6.03
CA GLY A 34 14.67 12.12 -7.00
C GLY A 34 13.31 11.74 -6.44
N SER A 35 12.24 12.27 -7.05
CA SER A 35 10.88 12.14 -6.52
C SER A 35 10.37 10.69 -6.54
N VAL A 36 9.64 10.30 -5.50
CA VAL A 36 8.93 9.01 -5.45
C VAL A 36 7.43 9.30 -5.47
N ARG A 37 6.71 8.59 -6.32
CA ARG A 37 5.25 8.58 -6.33
C ARG A 37 4.80 7.26 -5.72
N TYR A 38 4.06 7.35 -4.63
CA TYR A 38 3.51 6.20 -3.94
C TYR A 38 2.04 6.01 -4.31
N LEU A 39 1.67 4.77 -4.64
CA LEU A 39 0.29 4.32 -4.77
C LEU A 39 0.12 3.04 -3.97
N GLY A 40 -1.10 2.71 -3.56
CA GLY A 40 -1.41 1.37 -3.07
C GLY A 40 -2.39 1.37 -1.93
N VAL A 41 -2.11 0.58 -0.90
CA VAL A 41 -3.01 0.36 0.24
C VAL A 41 -2.17 0.46 1.51
N GLY A 42 -2.54 1.38 2.38
CA GLY A 42 -1.88 1.62 3.65
C GLY A 42 -2.77 2.42 4.58
N GLY A 43 -2.32 2.61 5.81
CA GLY A 43 -2.98 3.43 6.82
C GLY A 43 -2.25 4.75 7.04
N ASP A 44 -2.52 5.36 8.19
CA ASP A 44 -2.05 6.71 8.53
C ASP A 44 -0.52 6.87 8.46
N ALA A 45 0.25 5.84 8.82
CA ALA A 45 1.71 5.94 8.84
C ALA A 45 2.28 6.04 7.43
N MET A 46 1.73 5.29 6.48
CA MET A 46 2.11 5.37 5.07
C MET A 46 1.54 6.62 4.38
N GLU A 47 0.30 7.00 4.69
CA GLU A 47 -0.31 8.23 4.17
C GLU A 47 0.49 9.48 4.58
N ALA A 48 1.00 9.52 5.81
CA ALA A 48 1.89 10.59 6.29
C ALA A 48 3.19 10.72 5.48
N GLN A 49 3.59 9.69 4.73
CA GLN A 49 4.76 9.70 3.83
C GLN A 49 4.39 9.98 2.37
N GLY A 50 3.13 10.32 2.08
CA GLY A 50 2.63 10.65 0.76
C GLY A 50 2.05 9.47 -0.03
N LEU A 51 1.71 8.36 0.64
CA LEU A 51 0.89 7.32 0.02
C LEU A 51 -0.51 7.87 -0.27
N VAL A 52 -1.01 7.63 -1.47
CA VAL A 52 -2.44 7.75 -1.77
C VAL A 52 -3.07 6.36 -1.69
N SER A 53 -3.71 6.07 -0.55
CA SER A 53 -4.38 4.77 -0.33
C SER A 53 -5.64 4.67 -1.19
N GLN A 54 -5.88 3.51 -1.80
CA GLN A 54 -7.04 3.30 -2.67
C GLN A 54 -8.35 3.12 -1.91
N PHE A 55 -8.26 2.67 -0.67
CA PHE A 55 -9.36 2.44 0.23
C PHE A 55 -8.84 2.40 1.67
N PRO A 56 -9.70 2.61 2.68
CA PRO A 56 -9.28 2.51 4.08
C PRO A 56 -8.72 1.13 4.41
N LEU A 57 -7.58 1.06 5.10
CA LEU A 57 -6.93 -0.20 5.47
C LEU A 57 -7.88 -1.16 6.22
N ASP A 58 -8.80 -0.63 7.02
CA ASP A 58 -9.83 -1.35 7.77
C ASP A 58 -10.79 -2.18 6.89
N ASP A 59 -10.82 -1.94 5.57
CA ASP A 59 -11.57 -2.76 4.62
C ASP A 59 -10.98 -4.17 4.48
N VAL A 60 -9.67 -4.32 4.72
CA VAL A 60 -8.93 -5.59 4.61
C VAL A 60 -8.31 -6.04 5.95
N ALA A 61 -8.04 -5.11 6.87
CA ALA A 61 -7.54 -5.39 8.22
C ALA A 61 -8.68 -5.93 9.12
N VAL A 62 -9.06 -7.19 8.91
CA VAL A 62 -10.15 -7.84 9.66
C VAL A 62 -9.59 -8.72 10.77
N MET A 63 -9.97 -8.42 12.02
CA MET A 63 -9.65 -9.27 13.19
C MET A 63 -10.78 -10.27 13.47
N GLY A 64 -10.44 -11.55 13.63
CA GLY A 64 -11.31 -12.61 14.13
C GLY A 64 -11.99 -13.49 13.06
N PRO A 65 -12.03 -14.82 13.24
CA PRO A 65 -12.43 -15.77 12.18
C PRO A 65 -13.90 -15.65 11.74
N LEU A 66 -14.82 -15.32 12.67
CA LEU A 66 -16.24 -15.14 12.36
C LEU A 66 -16.54 -13.82 11.63
N ALA A 67 -15.72 -12.78 11.83
CA ALA A 67 -15.86 -11.49 11.14
C ALA A 67 -15.34 -11.58 9.70
N ILE A 68 -14.33 -12.41 9.45
CA ILE A 68 -13.75 -12.67 8.12
C ILE A 68 -14.80 -13.26 7.17
N LEU A 69 -15.58 -14.27 7.61
CA LEU A 69 -16.52 -14.96 6.73
C LEU A 69 -17.59 -14.02 6.13
N LYS A 70 -18.11 -13.09 6.95
CA LYS A 70 -19.09 -12.07 6.50
C LYS A 70 -18.48 -11.01 5.59
N ARG A 71 -17.17 -10.75 5.74
CA ARG A 71 -16.44 -9.70 4.99
C ARG A 71 -15.69 -10.25 3.78
N LEU A 72 -15.58 -11.57 3.62
CA LEU A 72 -14.82 -12.22 2.55
C LEU A 72 -15.19 -11.70 1.14
N PRO A 73 -16.47 -11.50 0.77
CA PRO A 73 -16.81 -10.94 -0.54
C PRO A 73 -16.24 -9.52 -0.75
N ARG A 74 -16.23 -8.70 0.31
CA ARG A 74 -15.65 -7.34 0.28
C ARG A 74 -14.13 -7.41 0.18
N ILE A 75 -13.49 -8.27 0.98
CA ILE A 75 -12.04 -8.46 0.95
C ILE A 75 -11.60 -8.88 -0.46
N LEU A 76 -12.24 -9.91 -1.04
CA LEU A 76 -11.93 -10.37 -2.40
C LEU A 76 -12.09 -9.24 -3.43
N ARG A 77 -13.18 -8.45 -3.35
CA ARG A 77 -13.36 -7.29 -4.23
C ARG A 77 -12.22 -6.28 -4.07
N ARG A 78 -11.77 -5.99 -2.86
CA ARG A 78 -10.64 -5.08 -2.60
C ARG A 78 -9.33 -5.64 -3.11
N VAL A 79 -9.08 -6.94 -2.95
CA VAL A 79 -7.89 -7.60 -3.50
C VAL A 79 -7.84 -7.44 -5.02
N TYR A 80 -8.92 -7.77 -5.73
CA TYR A 80 -8.95 -7.60 -7.19
C TYR A 80 -8.89 -6.15 -7.64
N GLN A 81 -9.54 -5.22 -6.91
CA GLN A 81 -9.38 -3.79 -7.15
C GLN A 81 -7.92 -3.35 -7.03
N THR A 82 -7.20 -3.82 -6.00
CA THR A 82 -5.78 -3.53 -5.83
C THR A 82 -4.95 -4.11 -6.98
N VAL A 83 -5.24 -5.35 -7.42
CA VAL A 83 -4.56 -5.98 -8.56
C VAL A 83 -4.74 -5.15 -9.83
N ASP A 84 -5.98 -4.75 -10.15
CA ASP A 84 -6.28 -3.93 -11.32
C ASP A 84 -5.54 -2.59 -11.27
N ALA A 85 -5.48 -1.96 -10.09
CA ALA A 85 -4.77 -0.71 -9.91
C ALA A 85 -3.24 -0.85 -10.00
N VAL A 86 -2.66 -1.96 -9.50
CA VAL A 86 -1.23 -2.25 -9.70
C VAL A 86 -0.93 -2.32 -11.19
N ILE A 87 -1.69 -3.12 -11.93
CA ILE A 87 -1.51 -3.30 -13.37
C ILE A 87 -1.64 -1.96 -14.10
N ALA A 88 -2.70 -1.21 -13.84
CA ALA A 88 -2.97 0.06 -14.51
C ALA A 88 -1.93 1.16 -14.20
N SER A 89 -1.29 1.11 -13.03
CA SER A 89 -0.32 2.13 -12.62
C SER A 89 1.09 1.92 -13.20
N GLU A 90 1.38 0.73 -13.75
CA GLU A 90 2.68 0.32 -14.27
C GLU A 90 3.85 0.75 -13.35
N PRO A 91 3.87 0.30 -12.08
CA PRO A 91 4.87 0.75 -11.12
C PRO A 91 6.24 0.18 -11.49
N ASP A 92 7.30 0.89 -11.09
CA ASP A 92 8.67 0.40 -11.23
C ASP A 92 8.93 -0.80 -10.28
N ALA A 93 8.22 -0.85 -9.15
CA ALA A 93 8.22 -1.98 -8.24
C ALA A 93 6.93 -2.05 -7.41
N LEU A 94 6.54 -3.28 -7.07
CA LEU A 94 5.51 -3.59 -6.09
C LEU A 94 6.18 -4.04 -4.78
N VAL A 95 5.78 -3.44 -3.66
CA VAL A 95 6.25 -3.78 -2.33
C VAL A 95 5.05 -4.26 -1.51
N ILE A 96 5.09 -5.53 -1.09
CA ILE A 96 4.06 -6.14 -0.25
C ILE A 96 4.65 -6.26 1.15
N ILE A 97 3.94 -5.70 2.12
CA ILE A 97 4.33 -5.66 3.53
C ILE A 97 3.38 -6.57 4.29
N ASP A 98 3.98 -7.57 4.94
CA ASP A 98 3.31 -8.45 5.90
C ASP A 98 2.97 -7.65 7.17
#